data_AF-A0A9E5EZZ0-F1
#
_entry.id   AF-A0A9E5EZZ0-F1
#
_cell.length_a   1.000
_cell.length_b   1.000
_cell.length_c   1.000
_cell.angle_alpha   90.00
_cell.angle_beta   90.00
_cell.angle_gamma   90.00
#
_symmetry.space_group_name_H-M   'P 1'
#
loop_
_entity.id
_entity.type
_entity.pdbx_description
1 polymer ?
#
loop_
_entity_poly.entity_id
_entity_poly.type
_entity_poly.pdbx_seq_one_letter_code
_entity_poly.pdbx_strand_id
1 'polypeptide(L)'
;MENGKIKIPDNLPYPTEPFEDFYFRFKNTREMVKDPEWDRIYSIYYELSPDEMDIPIGEKVEDLNAFPAEKQIEEVIKCARSFFYFCHRYVKILHPKFGTIPFMLYKYQRRVIREFEAKRFNMISKFRQGGLSTVAVLWGLWKCMFQKDQQIYFLSKTDREALAARRAMDNFPYWIYDASNADITKHEKSFNDVGSKICFYTPEAARGKSATYIMIDEAAFIEKMDEHWKAMYPVIATGGHIEIISTVNGLGNWYEETYHEAQAGRNFFNIIELDYWEHPVYANPEWAEAMRANLGEKGWQQEVLRDFLGSGDTYISSTVISQYDRTVRNVAPSRTAFSKWTNESQQKQDFEDGALWIWKEPMVGHEYIIGADCAEGVGKDGDNSCFEIIDATSLEQVAEFYSNLVPPNVFAQIINQIGIYYNTATVAVENNAIGGAVINCLSNDMGYEAIYYEARKTSSRLGIKVGPSNRPILLESMQSRLMTGAVRINSQRLVNELKTFIYSPQKKRAEAIKGKHDDAIMALCLALYVRDERTRGMPVSSDMSDTGIPLKKSPYDEIKKEIMEGGATGWLDARGGDTFSIGEGDMPRKNDAILKEFGW
;
A
#
# COMPACT_ATOMS: atom_id res chain seq x y z
N MET A 1 14.01 13.48 -6.79
CA MET A 1 12.81 13.00 -6.08
C MET A 1 11.93 12.29 -7.09
N GLU A 2 11.82 10.97 -7.01
CA GLU A 2 10.87 10.17 -7.78
C GLU A 2 10.09 9.39 -6.72
N ASN A 3 8.77 9.59 -6.64
CA ASN A 3 7.86 9.02 -5.63
C ASN A 3 7.94 9.56 -4.18
N GLY A 4 8.56 10.72 -3.90
CA GLY A 4 8.60 11.27 -2.53
C GLY A 4 9.43 10.45 -1.52
N LYS A 5 9.92 9.28 -1.91
CA LYS A 5 10.87 8.47 -1.14
C LYS A 5 12.29 8.96 -1.40
N ILE A 6 13.04 9.16 -0.32
CA ILE A 6 14.46 9.51 -0.38
C ILE A 6 15.18 8.32 -1.04
N LYS A 7 15.93 8.57 -2.13
CA LYS A 7 16.81 7.54 -2.70
C LYS A 7 17.82 7.13 -1.62
N ILE A 8 18.13 5.84 -1.53
CA ILE A 8 19.24 5.35 -0.70
C ILE A 8 20.44 6.25 -1.01
N PRO A 9 21.06 6.89 0.01
CA PRO A 9 22.21 7.75 -0.24
C PRO A 9 23.31 6.96 -0.92
N ASP A 10 23.81 7.45 -2.06
CA ASP A 10 24.91 6.81 -2.78
C ASP A 10 26.12 6.68 -1.84
N ASN A 11 26.69 5.47 -1.72
CA ASN A 11 27.82 5.14 -0.84
C ASN A 11 27.60 5.41 0.65
N LEU A 12 26.39 5.15 1.20
CA LEU A 12 26.13 5.24 2.65
C LEU A 12 27.11 4.34 3.45
N PRO A 13 27.99 4.90 4.30
CA PRO A 13 28.86 4.10 5.16
C PRO A 13 28.05 3.24 6.13
N TYR A 14 28.43 1.98 6.31
CA TYR A 14 27.79 1.05 7.23
C TYR A 14 28.84 0.34 8.11
N PRO A 15 28.48 -0.08 9.33
CA PRO A 15 29.39 -0.81 10.21
C PRO A 15 29.76 -2.18 9.62
N THR A 16 31.04 -2.53 9.67
CA THR A 16 31.53 -3.87 9.30
C THR A 16 31.52 -4.86 10.46
N GLU A 17 31.25 -4.37 11.67
CA GLU A 17 31.16 -5.15 12.90
C GLU A 17 29.95 -4.71 13.75
N PRO A 18 29.48 -5.54 14.69
CA PRO A 18 28.45 -5.15 15.65
C PRO A 18 28.86 -3.89 16.42
N PHE A 19 27.93 -2.95 16.60
CA PHE A 19 28.21 -1.71 17.32
C PHE A 19 28.72 -1.97 18.75
N GLU A 20 28.26 -3.03 19.39
CA GLU A 20 28.69 -3.41 20.73
C GLU A 20 30.19 -3.72 20.80
N ASP A 21 30.74 -4.36 19.75
CA ASP A 21 32.18 -4.67 19.67
C ASP A 21 33.02 -3.40 19.53
N PHE A 22 32.49 -2.35 18.89
CA PHE A 22 33.09 -1.02 18.84
C PHE A 22 32.94 -0.28 20.18
N TYR A 23 31.72 -0.24 20.73
CA TYR A 23 31.36 0.49 21.94
C TYR A 23 32.20 0.07 23.16
N PHE A 24 32.38 -1.25 23.36
CA PHE A 24 33.12 -1.77 24.52
C PHE A 24 34.65 -1.64 24.43
N ARG A 25 35.20 -1.05 23.36
CA ARG A 25 36.65 -0.75 23.26
C ARG A 25 37.07 0.41 24.14
N PHE A 26 36.14 1.29 24.45
CA PHE A 26 36.40 2.57 25.09
C PHE A 26 35.99 2.56 26.56
N LYS A 27 36.62 3.40 27.37
CA LYS A 27 36.26 3.51 28.80
C LYS A 27 35.06 4.42 29.03
N ASN A 28 34.84 5.37 28.13
CA ASN A 28 33.76 6.33 28.19
C ASN A 28 33.38 6.78 26.78
N THR A 29 32.22 7.39 26.67
CA THR A 29 31.66 7.92 25.42
C THR A 29 32.52 9.02 24.79
N ARG A 30 33.25 9.81 25.57
CA ARG A 30 34.12 10.88 25.05
C ARG A 30 35.31 10.31 24.30
N GLU A 31 35.87 9.20 24.76
CA GLU A 31 36.93 8.47 24.07
C GLU A 31 36.39 7.85 22.78
N MET A 32 35.19 7.24 22.83
CA MET A 32 34.55 6.62 21.67
C MET A 32 34.30 7.62 20.53
N VAL A 33 33.74 8.80 20.84
CA VAL A 33 33.41 9.83 19.83
C VAL A 33 34.66 10.41 19.17
N LYS A 34 35.83 10.30 19.80
CA LYS A 34 37.11 10.76 19.21
C LYS A 34 37.72 9.77 18.23
N ASP A 35 37.21 8.55 18.16
CA ASP A 35 37.72 7.55 17.22
C ASP A 35 37.33 7.94 15.78
N PRO A 36 38.26 7.89 14.80
CA PRO A 36 37.94 8.22 13.41
C PRO A 36 36.81 7.38 12.81
N GLU A 37 36.60 6.14 13.30
CA GLU A 37 35.52 5.27 12.87
C GLU A 37 34.14 5.80 13.32
N TRP A 38 34.07 6.47 14.47
CA TRP A 38 32.85 7.15 14.92
C TRP A 38 32.40 8.20 13.91
N ASP A 39 33.28 9.13 13.56
CA ASP A 39 32.94 10.22 12.63
C ASP A 39 32.58 9.69 11.24
N ARG A 40 33.30 8.66 10.77
CA ARG A 40 33.10 8.09 9.44
C ARG A 40 31.82 7.27 9.30
N ILE A 41 31.44 6.51 10.33
CA ILE A 41 30.36 5.51 10.26
C ILE A 41 29.28 5.78 11.30
N TYR A 42 29.62 5.73 12.58
CA TYR A 42 28.62 5.68 13.64
C TYR A 42 27.87 7.00 13.85
N SER A 43 28.48 8.15 13.58
CA SER A 43 27.85 9.49 13.66
C SER A 43 26.66 9.68 12.70
N ILE A 44 26.56 8.82 11.68
CA ILE A 44 25.42 8.76 10.75
C ILE A 44 24.19 8.19 11.46
N TYR A 45 24.38 7.15 12.26
CA TYR A 45 23.33 6.36 12.89
C TYR A 45 23.07 6.74 14.34
N TYR A 46 24.03 7.38 15.00
CA TYR A 46 23.97 7.78 16.40
C TYR A 46 24.27 9.27 16.54
N GLU A 47 23.68 9.85 17.57
CA GLU A 47 23.97 11.21 17.99
C GLU A 47 23.94 11.26 19.52
N LEU A 48 24.75 12.13 20.10
CA LEU A 48 24.89 12.26 21.55
C LEU A 48 24.62 13.69 21.98
N SER A 49 23.86 13.84 23.06
CA SER A 49 23.72 15.12 23.75
C SER A 49 24.95 15.42 24.60
N PRO A 50 25.19 16.68 24.99
CA PRO A 50 26.32 17.04 25.84
C PRO A 50 26.39 16.25 27.15
N ASP A 51 25.23 15.96 27.76
CA ASP A 51 25.16 15.18 29.01
C ASP A 51 25.58 13.72 28.81
N GLU A 52 25.50 13.20 27.58
CA GLU A 52 25.89 11.82 27.25
C GLU A 52 27.37 11.68 26.91
N MET A 53 28.12 12.78 26.82
CA MET A 53 29.52 12.73 26.36
C MET A 53 30.45 12.10 27.38
N ASP A 54 30.12 12.08 28.67
CA ASP A 54 30.99 11.60 29.74
C ASP A 54 30.48 10.35 30.46
N ILE A 55 29.64 9.55 29.81
CA ILE A 55 29.11 8.31 30.39
C ILE A 55 30.22 7.25 30.46
N PRO A 56 30.56 6.72 31.65
CA PRO A 56 31.39 5.52 31.79
C PRO A 56 30.77 4.30 31.11
N ILE A 57 31.58 3.59 30.32
CA ILE A 57 31.20 2.36 29.63
C ILE A 57 31.54 1.17 30.53
N GLY A 58 30.58 0.27 30.76
CA GLY A 58 30.77 -0.97 31.52
C GLY A 58 30.55 -0.86 33.03
N GLU A 59 30.06 0.28 33.54
CA GLU A 59 29.74 0.47 34.96
C GLU A 59 28.54 -0.40 35.40
N LYS A 60 28.64 -0.99 36.59
CA LYS A 60 27.62 -1.91 37.12
C LYS A 60 26.64 -1.19 38.04
N VAL A 61 25.50 -1.81 38.31
CA VAL A 61 24.44 -1.20 39.15
C VAL A 61 24.93 -0.98 40.58
N GLU A 62 25.81 -1.86 41.08
CA GLU A 62 26.44 -1.74 42.38
C GLU A 62 27.29 -0.47 42.49
N ASP A 63 28.02 -0.12 41.43
CA ASP A 63 28.84 1.10 41.38
C ASP A 63 27.94 2.36 41.39
N LEU A 64 26.80 2.31 40.68
CA LEU A 64 25.81 3.40 40.65
C LEU A 64 25.12 3.59 42.01
N ASN A 65 24.83 2.50 42.72
CA ASN A 65 24.23 2.55 44.06
C ASN A 65 25.18 3.09 45.13
N ALA A 66 26.50 3.06 44.88
CA ALA A 66 27.53 3.62 45.75
C ALA A 66 27.73 5.14 45.59
N PHE A 67 26.99 5.80 44.69
CA PHE A 67 27.11 7.24 44.49
C PHE A 67 26.73 8.02 45.76
N PRO A 68 27.47 9.09 46.13
CA PRO A 68 27.06 10.02 47.17
C PRO A 68 25.69 10.64 46.86
N ALA A 69 24.90 10.98 47.88
CA ALA A 69 23.55 11.51 47.73
C ALA A 69 23.48 12.75 46.80
N GLU A 70 24.47 13.64 46.88
CA GLU A 70 24.56 14.82 45.98
C GLU A 70 24.64 14.41 44.50
N LYS A 71 25.45 13.39 44.19
CA LYS A 71 25.61 12.87 42.84
C LYS A 71 24.35 12.12 42.38
N GLN A 72 23.68 11.39 43.26
CA GLN A 72 22.41 10.74 42.95
C GLN A 72 21.36 11.79 42.53
N ILE A 73 21.24 12.89 43.27
CA ILE A 73 20.31 13.99 42.95
C ILE A 73 20.65 14.62 41.58
N GLU A 74 21.93 14.89 41.31
CA GLU A 74 22.37 15.44 40.03
C GLU A 74 21.97 14.53 38.85
N GLU A 75 22.18 13.23 39.01
CA GLU A 75 21.85 12.23 38.01
C GLU A 75 20.34 12.08 37.79
N VAL A 76 19.53 12.13 38.85
CA VAL A 76 18.06 12.15 38.73
C VAL A 76 17.61 13.38 37.94
N ILE A 77 18.21 14.55 38.19
CA ILE A 77 17.88 15.78 37.44
C ILE A 77 18.23 15.64 35.95
N LYS A 78 19.39 15.04 35.61
CA LYS A 78 19.76 14.76 34.21
C LYS A 78 18.77 13.80 33.55
N CYS A 79 18.40 12.71 34.25
CA CYS A 79 17.38 11.77 33.78
C CYS A 79 16.05 12.46 33.51
N ALA A 80 15.57 13.28 34.45
CA ALA A 80 14.31 13.99 34.32
C ALA A 80 14.28 14.99 33.15
N ARG A 81 15.45 15.56 32.80
CA ARG A 81 15.59 16.51 31.70
C ARG A 81 15.73 15.85 30.33
N SER A 82 16.33 14.66 30.27
CA SER A 82 16.70 14.02 29.01
C SER A 82 16.38 12.54 29.01
N PHE A 83 15.34 12.17 28.25
CA PHE A 83 15.02 10.78 27.95
C PHE A 83 16.23 10.05 27.32
N PHE A 84 16.97 10.72 26.45
CA PHE A 84 18.10 10.13 25.76
C PHE A 84 19.24 9.77 26.71
N TYR A 85 19.56 10.68 27.63
CA TYR A 85 20.53 10.42 28.70
C TYR A 85 20.08 9.26 29.58
N PHE A 86 18.81 9.29 30.02
CA PHE A 86 18.22 8.21 30.82
C PHE A 86 18.35 6.84 30.13
N CYS A 87 18.02 6.75 28.84
CA CYS A 87 18.16 5.52 28.07
C CYS A 87 19.61 5.03 27.98
N HIS A 88 20.52 5.90 27.55
CA HIS A 88 21.92 5.53 27.35
C HIS A 88 22.60 5.14 28.67
N ARG A 89 22.29 5.84 29.76
CA ARG A 89 22.96 5.67 31.04
C ARG A 89 22.37 4.55 31.90
N TYR A 90 21.05 4.44 31.98
CA TYR A 90 20.38 3.62 32.99
C TYR A 90 19.52 2.50 32.41
N VAL A 91 19.05 2.62 31.17
CA VAL A 91 18.28 1.55 30.54
C VAL A 91 19.24 0.52 29.96
N LYS A 92 18.98 -0.75 30.28
CA LYS A 92 19.71 -1.88 29.69
C LYS A 92 18.74 -2.81 28.98
N ILE A 93 19.17 -3.35 27.85
CA ILE A 93 18.41 -4.33 27.07
C ILE A 93 19.18 -5.65 26.97
N LEU A 94 18.44 -6.75 26.83
CA LEU A 94 19.04 -8.06 26.66
C LEU A 94 19.41 -8.30 25.19
N HIS A 95 20.70 -8.36 24.92
CA HIS A 95 21.26 -8.76 23.63
C HIS A 95 21.59 -10.27 23.63
N PRO A 96 21.18 -11.04 22.61
CA PRO A 96 21.40 -12.50 22.58
C PRO A 96 22.88 -12.92 22.70
N LYS A 97 23.80 -12.13 22.12
CA LYS A 97 25.24 -12.44 22.09
C LYS A 97 26.03 -11.78 23.23
N PHE A 98 25.63 -10.57 23.63
CA PHE A 98 26.43 -9.70 24.51
C PHE A 98 25.84 -9.60 25.93
N GLY A 99 24.72 -10.30 26.19
CA GLY A 99 24.01 -10.19 27.46
C GLY A 99 23.37 -8.82 27.62
N THR A 100 23.41 -8.28 28.83
CA THR A 100 22.76 -7.01 29.15
C THR A 100 23.62 -5.83 28.70
N ILE A 101 23.19 -5.08 27.68
CA ILE A 101 23.91 -3.94 27.11
C ILE A 101 23.18 -2.62 27.37
N PRO A 102 23.88 -1.47 27.41
CA PRO A 102 23.26 -0.15 27.49
C PRO A 102 22.35 0.13 26.28
N PHE A 103 21.24 0.84 26.52
CA PHE A 103 20.28 1.15 25.45
C PHE A 103 20.56 2.51 24.83
N MET A 104 21.48 2.52 23.86
CA MET A 104 21.79 3.71 23.07
C MET A 104 20.82 3.85 21.89
N LEU A 105 20.05 4.93 21.89
CA LEU A 105 19.06 5.18 20.83
C LEU A 105 19.73 5.61 19.53
N TYR A 106 19.25 5.02 18.43
CA TYR A 106 19.59 5.47 17.08
C TYR A 106 19.03 6.88 16.81
N LYS A 107 19.66 7.57 15.86
CA LYS A 107 19.30 8.92 15.42
C LYS A 107 17.84 9.01 14.95
N TYR A 108 17.35 8.02 14.20
CA TYR A 108 15.95 7.99 13.78
C TYR A 108 14.99 7.77 14.97
N GLN A 109 15.38 6.99 15.99
CA GLN A 109 14.58 6.81 17.20
C GLN A 109 14.51 8.10 18.01
N ARG A 110 15.61 8.84 18.11
CA ARG A 110 15.63 10.17 18.71
C ARG A 110 14.75 11.17 17.95
N ARG A 111 14.76 11.13 16.61
CA ARG A 111 13.84 11.90 15.77
C ARG A 111 12.38 11.61 16.13
N VAL A 112 12.01 10.32 16.21
CA VAL A 112 10.63 9.91 16.60
C VAL A 112 10.22 10.50 17.95
N ILE A 113 11.08 10.39 18.97
CA ILE A 113 10.75 10.93 20.30
C ILE A 113 10.59 12.45 20.29
N ARG A 114 11.42 13.17 19.52
CA ARG A 114 11.24 14.63 19.38
C ARG A 114 9.89 14.97 18.74
N GLU A 115 9.44 14.19 17.76
CA GLU A 115 8.12 14.38 17.14
C GLU A 115 6.97 14.05 18.09
N PHE A 116 7.09 13.03 18.95
CA PHE A 116 6.10 12.73 20.01
C PHE A 116 5.92 13.90 20.98
N GLU A 117 7.00 14.62 21.31
CA GLU A 117 6.94 15.82 22.15
C GLU A 117 6.42 17.04 21.39
N ALA A 118 6.75 17.17 20.09
CA ALA A 118 6.46 18.36 19.30
C ALA A 118 5.04 18.39 18.71
N LYS A 119 4.45 17.22 18.44
CA LYS A 119 3.16 17.07 17.75
C LYS A 119 2.21 16.21 18.56
N ARG A 120 0.91 16.55 18.51
CA ARG A 120 -0.14 15.83 19.24
C ARG A 120 -0.61 14.56 18.56
N PHE A 121 -0.51 14.49 17.24
CA PHE A 121 -0.98 13.37 16.43
C PHE A 121 0.20 12.94 15.56
N ASN A 122 0.83 11.82 15.87
CA ASN A 122 1.86 11.25 14.99
C ASN A 122 1.48 9.87 14.51
N MET A 123 2.00 9.56 13.32
CA MET A 123 1.78 8.30 12.65
C MET A 123 3.06 7.83 11.98
N ILE A 124 3.57 6.70 12.44
CA ILE A 124 4.85 6.17 12.00
C ILE A 124 4.65 5.08 10.96
N SER A 125 5.24 5.27 9.78
CA SER A 125 5.44 4.23 8.77
C SER A 125 6.87 3.71 8.84
N LYS A 126 7.05 2.48 9.33
CA LYS A 126 8.37 1.86 9.57
C LYS A 126 8.53 0.50 8.91
N PHE A 127 9.79 0.09 8.74
CA PHE A 127 10.17 -1.29 8.44
C PHE A 127 10.02 -2.20 9.68
N ARG A 128 10.01 -3.52 9.48
CA ARG A 128 10.00 -4.49 10.60
C ARG A 128 11.28 -4.41 11.44
N GLN A 129 11.17 -4.78 12.72
CA GLN A 129 12.32 -4.88 13.64
C GLN A 129 13.08 -3.57 13.93
N GLY A 130 12.55 -2.39 13.59
CA GLY A 130 13.17 -1.09 13.93
C GLY A 130 13.14 -0.68 15.42
N GLY A 131 12.75 -1.56 16.36
CA GLY A 131 12.83 -1.32 17.81
C GLY A 131 11.91 -0.24 18.39
N LEU A 132 11.02 0.36 17.60
CA LEU A 132 10.22 1.52 18.05
C LEU A 132 9.19 1.23 19.13
N SER A 133 8.57 0.06 19.14
CA SER A 133 7.61 -0.31 20.20
C SER A 133 8.30 -0.27 21.57
N THR A 134 9.52 -0.81 21.67
CA THR A 134 10.33 -0.75 22.90
C THR A 134 10.69 0.69 23.27
N VAL A 135 11.10 1.51 22.30
CA VAL A 135 11.41 2.93 22.53
C VAL A 135 10.20 3.71 23.05
N ALA A 136 9.02 3.51 22.45
CA ALA A 136 7.79 4.16 22.86
C ALA A 136 7.35 3.75 24.27
N VAL A 137 7.46 2.47 24.62
CA VAL A 137 7.23 1.97 25.98
C VAL A 137 8.17 2.60 27.00
N LEU A 138 9.48 2.64 26.69
CA LEU A 138 10.48 3.23 27.58
C LEU A 138 10.28 4.73 27.75
N TRP A 139 9.87 5.42 26.68
CA TRP A 139 9.54 6.85 26.75
C TRP A 139 8.28 7.11 27.59
N GLY A 140 7.23 6.30 27.41
CA GLY A 140 6.04 6.37 28.27
C GLY A 140 6.35 6.07 29.74
N LEU A 141 7.22 5.08 30.00
CA LEU A 141 7.71 4.79 31.33
C LEU A 141 8.47 5.98 31.93
N TRP A 142 9.42 6.55 31.18
CA TRP A 142 10.19 7.73 31.59
C TRP A 142 9.29 8.94 31.90
N LYS A 143 8.28 9.21 31.06
CA LYS A 143 7.25 10.22 31.31
C LYS A 143 6.56 9.98 32.65
N CYS A 144 6.12 8.76 32.91
CA CYS A 144 5.45 8.42 34.16
C CYS A 144 6.37 8.48 35.39
N MET A 145 7.68 8.29 35.23
CA MET A 145 8.64 8.37 36.34
C MET A 145 9.01 9.83 36.69
N PHE A 146 9.15 10.69 35.68
CA PHE A 146 9.74 12.03 35.88
C PHE A 146 8.77 13.19 35.66
N GLN A 147 7.54 12.93 35.21
CA GLN A 147 6.50 13.95 35.00
C GLN A 147 5.24 13.61 35.80
N LYS A 148 4.57 14.66 36.29
CA LYS A 148 3.38 14.53 37.13
C LYS A 148 2.12 14.24 36.30
N ASP A 149 1.20 13.52 36.92
CA ASP A 149 -0.18 13.30 36.47
C ASP A 149 -0.30 12.71 35.05
N GLN A 150 0.68 11.89 34.63
CA GLN A 150 0.67 11.24 33.32
C GLN A 150 -0.22 10.00 33.32
N GLN A 151 -1.12 9.89 32.35
CA GLN A 151 -2.00 8.75 32.18
C GLN A 151 -1.77 8.17 30.78
N ILE A 152 -0.85 7.22 30.66
CA ILE A 152 -0.39 6.71 29.37
C ILE A 152 -0.98 5.32 29.11
N TYR A 153 -1.64 5.15 27.97
CA TYR A 153 -2.17 3.86 27.54
C TYR A 153 -1.41 3.35 26.33
N PHE A 154 -0.79 2.18 26.49
CA PHE A 154 -0.14 1.44 25.43
C PHE A 154 -1.07 0.34 24.95
N LEU A 155 -1.53 0.44 23.71
CA LEU A 155 -2.47 -0.48 23.09
C LEU A 155 -1.70 -1.41 22.16
N SER A 156 -1.70 -2.69 22.49
CA SER A 156 -1.00 -3.74 21.74
C SER A 156 -1.86 -5.00 21.69
N LYS A 157 -1.61 -5.86 20.70
CA LYS A 157 -2.22 -7.19 20.61
C LYS A 157 -1.64 -8.16 21.65
N THR A 158 -0.44 -7.91 22.17
CA THR A 158 0.27 -8.86 23.03
C THR A 158 0.82 -8.21 24.29
N ASP A 159 1.19 -9.03 25.29
CA ASP A 159 1.77 -8.57 26.56
C ASP A 159 3.29 -8.30 26.50
N ARG A 160 3.91 -8.36 25.30
CA ARG A 160 5.37 -8.27 25.15
C ARG A 160 5.91 -6.92 25.64
N GLU A 161 5.20 -5.85 25.33
CA GLU A 161 5.56 -4.47 25.66
C GLU A 161 5.53 -4.26 27.18
N ALA A 162 4.55 -4.86 27.85
CA ALA A 162 4.42 -4.81 29.30
C ALA A 162 5.59 -5.49 30.02
N LEU A 163 6.14 -6.55 29.43
CA LEU A 163 7.31 -7.27 29.94
C LEU A 163 8.62 -6.51 29.67
N ALA A 164 8.73 -5.85 28.51
CA ALA A 164 9.88 -5.02 28.17
C ALA A 164 10.04 -3.86 29.18
N ALA A 165 8.95 -3.18 29.54
CA ALA A 165 8.96 -2.15 30.57
C ALA A 165 9.49 -2.67 31.92
N ARG A 166 8.98 -3.83 32.37
CA ARG A 166 9.39 -4.44 33.63
C ARG A 166 10.89 -4.77 33.66
N ARG A 167 11.39 -5.41 32.59
CA ARG A 167 12.81 -5.80 32.49
C ARG A 167 13.76 -4.60 32.50
N ALA A 168 13.34 -3.46 31.94
CA ALA A 168 14.12 -2.23 32.01
C ALA A 168 14.26 -1.76 33.47
N MET A 169 13.16 -1.79 34.22
CA MET A 169 13.12 -1.35 35.63
C MET A 169 13.95 -2.23 36.57
N ASP A 170 14.06 -3.54 36.27
CA ASP A 170 14.85 -4.48 37.08
C ASP A 170 16.35 -4.12 37.18
N ASN A 171 16.87 -3.29 36.25
CA ASN A 171 18.27 -2.88 36.20
C ASN A 171 18.54 -1.46 36.72
N PHE A 172 17.51 -0.76 37.22
CA PHE A 172 17.67 0.60 37.74
C PHE A 172 18.28 0.60 39.14
N PRO A 173 19.14 1.59 39.46
CA PRO A 173 19.56 1.82 40.83
C PRO A 173 18.37 2.28 41.69
N TYR A 174 18.39 1.93 42.98
CA TYR A 174 17.24 2.13 43.90
C TYR A 174 16.82 3.60 44.04
N TRP A 175 17.77 4.53 43.83
CA TRP A 175 17.53 5.97 43.95
C TRP A 175 16.94 6.60 42.67
N ILE A 176 16.94 5.90 41.53
CA ILE A 176 16.18 6.30 40.33
C ILE A 176 14.76 5.77 40.39
N TYR A 177 14.61 4.54 40.87
CA TYR A 177 13.34 3.85 40.98
C TYR A 177 13.28 3.10 42.31
N ASP A 178 12.42 3.59 43.20
CA ASP A 178 12.07 2.89 44.42
C ASP A 178 10.84 2.02 44.17
N ALA A 179 11.03 0.70 44.14
CA ALA A 179 9.95 -0.26 43.94
C ALA A 179 8.90 -0.24 45.05
N SER A 180 9.19 0.36 46.21
CA SER A 180 8.23 0.48 47.32
C SER A 180 7.18 1.58 47.09
N ASN A 181 7.46 2.55 46.22
CA ASN A 181 6.54 3.66 45.88
C ASN A 181 5.76 3.42 44.57
N ALA A 182 5.78 2.20 44.06
CA ALA A 182 5.14 1.85 42.81
C ALA A 182 4.29 0.58 42.92
N ASP A 183 3.07 0.66 42.40
CA ASP A 183 2.19 -0.50 42.26
C ASP A 183 2.40 -1.10 40.88
N ILE A 184 3.19 -2.17 40.82
CA ILE A 184 3.56 -2.84 39.57
C ILE A 184 2.78 -4.15 39.41
N THR A 185 1.80 -4.13 38.53
CA THR A 185 1.10 -5.33 38.07
C THR A 185 1.59 -5.73 36.68
N LYS A 186 1.08 -6.85 36.17
CA LYS A 186 1.39 -7.29 34.80
C LYS A 186 1.00 -6.23 33.77
N HIS A 187 -0.14 -5.56 33.93
CA HIS A 187 -0.71 -4.67 32.93
C HIS A 187 -0.71 -3.18 33.32
N GLU A 188 -0.32 -2.84 34.54
CA GLU A 188 -0.32 -1.46 35.04
C GLU A 188 0.91 -1.20 35.90
N LYS A 189 1.58 -0.08 35.65
CA LYS A 189 2.72 0.40 36.43
C LYS A 189 2.35 1.80 36.92
N SER A 190 2.05 1.91 38.21
CA SER A 190 1.59 3.15 38.84
C SER A 190 2.70 3.72 39.73
N PHE A 191 2.96 5.02 39.58
CA PHE A 191 4.01 5.77 40.27
C PHE A 191 3.34 6.78 41.19
N ASN A 192 3.18 6.39 42.46
CA ASN A 192 2.29 7.06 43.40
C ASN A 192 2.78 8.47 43.77
N ASP A 193 4.10 8.67 43.86
CA ASP A 193 4.73 9.95 44.21
C ASP A 193 4.45 11.09 43.22
N VAL A 194 4.17 10.74 41.97
CA VAL A 194 3.93 11.69 40.87
C VAL A 194 2.51 11.61 40.30
N GLY A 195 1.67 10.70 40.80
CA GLY A 195 0.29 10.52 40.32
C GLY A 195 0.19 9.97 38.90
N SER A 196 1.25 9.33 38.41
CA SER A 196 1.36 8.89 37.01
C SER A 196 1.17 7.38 36.90
N LYS A 197 0.63 6.92 35.77
CA LYS A 197 0.55 5.49 35.47
C LYS A 197 0.65 5.21 33.98
N ILE A 198 1.26 4.07 33.67
CA ILE A 198 1.25 3.48 32.33
C ILE A 198 0.51 2.14 32.37
N CYS A 199 -0.50 2.01 31.51
CA CYS A 199 -1.31 0.80 31.39
C CYS A 199 -1.13 0.17 30.00
N PHE A 200 -1.17 -1.16 29.98
CA PHE A 200 -1.03 -1.99 28.78
C PHE A 200 -2.36 -2.70 28.54
N TYR A 201 -3.07 -2.30 27.49
CA TYR A 201 -4.44 -2.76 27.22
C TYR A 201 -4.61 -3.24 25.78
N THR A 202 -5.66 -4.02 25.54
CA THR A 202 -6.18 -4.19 24.18
C THR A 202 -7.02 -2.95 23.81
N PRO A 203 -7.21 -2.65 22.51
CA PRO A 203 -8.00 -1.51 22.06
C PRO A 203 -9.42 -1.47 22.64
N GLU A 204 -10.04 -2.63 22.87
CA GLU A 204 -11.38 -2.73 23.45
C GLU A 204 -11.41 -2.26 24.90
N ALA A 205 -10.39 -2.59 25.68
CA ALA A 205 -10.29 -2.33 27.12
C ALA A 205 -9.91 -0.88 27.47
N ALA A 206 -9.51 -0.09 26.46
CA ALA A 206 -9.13 1.32 26.60
C ALA A 206 -10.31 2.30 26.57
N ARG A 207 -11.51 1.84 26.18
CA ARG A 207 -12.69 2.70 26.00
C ARG A 207 -13.12 3.38 27.31
N GLY A 208 -13.42 4.69 27.24
CA GLY A 208 -14.00 5.47 28.34
C GLY A 208 -13.04 5.91 29.44
N LYS A 209 -11.72 5.75 29.23
CA LYS A 209 -10.69 6.16 30.19
C LYS A 209 -9.99 7.43 29.71
N SER A 210 -9.75 8.39 30.60
CA SER A 210 -8.99 9.61 30.29
C SER A 210 -7.49 9.32 30.16
N ALA A 211 -6.85 9.82 29.10
CA ALA A 211 -5.43 9.58 28.82
C ALA A 211 -4.71 10.87 28.41
N THR A 212 -3.46 11.03 28.87
CA THR A 212 -2.54 12.07 28.37
C THR A 212 -1.88 11.63 27.07
N TYR A 213 -1.54 10.35 26.96
CA TYR A 213 -1.01 9.73 25.73
C TYR A 213 -1.70 8.40 25.46
N ILE A 214 -2.07 8.18 24.21
CA ILE A 214 -2.48 6.87 23.69
C ILE A 214 -1.47 6.44 22.64
N MET A 215 -0.80 5.32 22.85
CA MET A 215 0.11 4.70 21.89
C MET A 215 -0.55 3.46 21.34
N ILE A 216 -0.60 3.34 20.01
CA ILE A 216 -1.21 2.19 19.34
C ILE A 216 -0.12 1.48 18.55
N ASP A 217 0.25 0.29 18.99
CA ASP A 217 1.23 -0.55 18.29
C ASP A 217 0.53 -1.54 17.35
N GLU A 218 1.20 -1.85 16.24
CA GLU A 218 0.71 -2.68 15.15
C GLU A 218 -0.68 -2.27 14.63
N ALA A 219 -0.96 -0.95 14.58
CA ALA A 219 -2.28 -0.41 14.27
C ALA A 219 -2.89 -0.93 12.95
N ALA A 220 -2.08 -1.18 11.91
CA ALA A 220 -2.55 -1.71 10.62
C ALA A 220 -3.04 -3.16 10.70
N PHE A 221 -2.76 -3.86 11.80
CA PHE A 221 -3.16 -5.24 12.03
C PHE A 221 -4.33 -5.34 13.00
N ILE A 222 -4.73 -4.27 13.68
CA ILE A 222 -5.86 -4.29 14.63
C ILE A 222 -7.17 -4.42 13.84
N GLU A 223 -7.97 -5.43 14.18
CA GLU A 223 -9.29 -5.60 13.58
C GLU A 223 -10.24 -4.49 14.03
N LYS A 224 -11.10 -3.99 13.11
CA LYS A 224 -12.08 -2.93 13.40
C LYS A 224 -11.47 -1.67 14.04
N MET A 225 -10.25 -1.34 13.63
CA MET A 225 -9.53 -0.20 14.15
C MET A 225 -10.27 1.13 13.93
N ASP A 226 -11.10 1.24 12.89
CA ASP A 226 -11.95 2.42 12.65
C ASP A 226 -13.03 2.61 13.74
N GLU A 227 -13.65 1.52 14.22
CA GLU A 227 -14.61 1.53 15.32
C GLU A 227 -13.91 1.94 16.63
N HIS A 228 -12.73 1.38 16.89
CA HIS A 228 -11.91 1.73 18.06
C HIS A 228 -11.45 3.19 18.03
N TRP A 229 -10.98 3.66 16.87
CA TRP A 229 -10.57 5.04 16.66
C TRP A 229 -11.70 6.02 16.96
N LYS A 230 -12.90 5.79 16.41
CA LYS A 230 -14.09 6.62 16.67
C LYS A 230 -14.43 6.70 18.17
N ALA A 231 -14.20 5.62 18.91
CA ALA A 231 -14.43 5.60 20.36
C ALA A 231 -13.32 6.30 21.16
N MET A 232 -12.07 6.27 20.70
CA MET A 232 -10.92 6.88 21.39
C MET A 232 -10.74 8.36 21.06
N TYR A 233 -11.11 8.80 19.86
CA TYR A 233 -10.92 10.18 19.41
C TYR A 233 -11.49 11.25 20.38
N PRO A 234 -12.71 11.10 20.94
CA PRO A 234 -13.24 12.07 21.90
C PRO A 234 -12.40 12.20 23.18
N VAL A 235 -11.73 11.12 23.61
CA VAL A 235 -10.87 11.12 24.80
C VAL A 235 -9.67 12.05 24.59
N ILE A 236 -9.02 11.95 23.44
CA ILE A 236 -7.81 12.72 23.11
C ILE A 236 -8.11 14.14 22.61
N ALA A 237 -9.30 14.38 22.07
CA ALA A 237 -9.71 15.69 21.55
C ALA A 237 -9.63 16.81 22.60
N THR A 238 -9.76 16.47 23.87
CA THR A 238 -9.73 17.42 25.01
C THR A 238 -8.32 17.85 25.43
N GLY A 239 -7.26 17.30 24.83
CA GLY A 239 -5.89 17.65 25.22
C GLY A 239 -4.87 16.52 25.21
N GLY A 240 -5.26 15.28 24.91
CA GLY A 240 -4.34 14.13 24.83
C GLY A 240 -3.53 14.06 23.52
N HIS A 241 -2.43 13.33 23.56
CA HIS A 241 -1.60 12.99 22.40
C HIS A 241 -1.89 11.56 21.94
N ILE A 242 -1.66 11.30 20.66
CA ILE A 242 -1.78 9.96 20.07
C ILE A 242 -0.63 9.64 19.14
N GLU A 243 -0.03 8.47 19.39
CA GLU A 243 1.11 7.95 18.65
C GLU A 243 0.75 6.62 18.01
N ILE A 244 0.69 6.58 16.67
CA ILE A 244 0.41 5.36 15.92
C ILE A 244 1.72 4.77 15.43
N ILE A 245 1.98 3.51 15.79
CA ILE A 245 3.19 2.78 15.42
C ILE A 245 2.76 1.53 14.65
N SER A 246 3.11 1.43 13.37
CA SER A 246 2.80 0.22 12.61
C SER A 246 3.75 0.00 11.43
N THR A 247 3.86 -1.25 10.99
CA THR A 247 4.25 -1.54 9.61
C THR A 247 3.01 -1.50 8.71
N VAL A 248 3.19 -1.41 7.40
CA VAL A 248 2.08 -1.44 6.44
C VAL A 248 1.45 -2.84 6.36
N ASN A 249 0.15 -2.90 6.10
CA ASN A 249 -0.59 -4.15 6.00
C ASN A 249 -1.71 -4.09 4.97
N GLY A 250 -1.41 -4.35 3.70
CA GLY A 250 -2.49 -4.35 2.71
C GLY A 250 -2.99 -2.95 2.33
N LEU A 251 -4.03 -2.93 1.51
CA LEU A 251 -4.86 -1.76 1.21
C LEU A 251 -6.23 -1.89 1.90
N GLY A 252 -6.90 -0.76 2.13
CA GLY A 252 -8.29 -0.72 2.61
C GLY A 252 -8.46 -0.98 4.11
N ASN A 253 -7.38 -0.83 4.88
CA ASN A 253 -7.44 -0.81 6.35
C ASN A 253 -7.36 0.65 6.84
N TRP A 254 -7.84 0.89 8.06
CA TRP A 254 -7.87 2.23 8.65
C TRP A 254 -6.50 2.94 8.69
N TYR A 255 -5.42 2.18 8.93
CA TYR A 255 -4.07 2.76 8.97
C TYR A 255 -3.65 3.24 7.57
N GLU A 256 -3.89 2.50 6.51
CA GLU A 256 -3.59 2.95 5.14
C GLU A 256 -4.41 4.18 4.74
N GLU A 257 -5.71 4.17 4.98
CA GLU A 257 -6.61 5.30 4.68
C GLU A 257 -6.18 6.56 5.44
N THR A 258 -5.92 6.45 6.74
CA THR A 258 -5.49 7.57 7.59
C THR A 258 -4.13 8.12 7.16
N TYR A 259 -3.21 7.25 6.72
CA TYR A 259 -1.89 7.64 6.23
C TYR A 259 -2.01 8.51 4.97
N HIS A 260 -2.80 8.07 3.98
CA HIS A 260 -2.95 8.81 2.74
C HIS A 260 -3.77 10.10 2.92
N GLU A 261 -4.74 10.12 3.83
CA GLU A 261 -5.41 11.35 4.23
C GLU A 261 -4.45 12.35 4.89
N ALA A 262 -3.53 11.87 5.72
CA ALA A 262 -2.50 12.70 6.35
C ALA A 262 -1.53 13.27 5.30
N GLN A 263 -1.10 12.46 4.32
CA GLN A 263 -0.27 12.93 3.21
C GLN A 263 -0.96 14.01 2.38
N ALA A 264 -2.27 13.88 2.20
CA ALA A 264 -3.09 14.86 1.49
C ALA A 264 -3.44 16.09 2.34
N GLY A 265 -2.98 16.17 3.60
CA GLY A 265 -3.31 17.27 4.52
C GLY A 265 -4.78 17.30 4.95
N ARG A 266 -5.50 16.19 4.83
CA ARG A 266 -6.94 16.06 5.14
C ARG A 266 -7.22 15.66 6.58
N ASN A 267 -6.20 15.28 7.34
CA ASN A 267 -6.31 15.04 8.78
C ASN A 267 -5.12 15.67 9.55
N PHE A 268 -5.12 15.53 10.88
CA PHE A 268 -4.16 16.19 11.76
C PHE A 268 -2.85 15.40 11.99
N PHE A 269 -2.71 14.20 11.42
CA PHE A 269 -1.57 13.34 11.69
C PHE A 269 -0.30 13.85 11.02
N ASN A 270 0.75 14.00 11.82
CA ASN A 270 2.12 14.15 11.35
C ASN A 270 2.69 12.78 10.98
N ILE A 271 3.10 12.61 9.73
CA ILE A 271 3.66 11.34 9.26
C ILE A 271 5.16 11.32 9.53
N ILE A 272 5.62 10.27 10.21
CA ILE A 272 7.04 9.99 10.41
C ILE A 272 7.41 8.77 9.58
N GLU A 273 8.09 9.01 8.47
CA GLU A 273 8.60 7.95 7.61
C GLU A 273 10.00 7.55 8.05
N LEU A 274 10.19 6.25 8.26
CA LEU A 274 11.47 5.66 8.63
C LEU A 274 11.89 4.61 7.61
N ASP A 275 13.04 4.83 6.99
CA ASP A 275 13.62 3.90 6.03
C ASP A 275 14.58 2.91 6.68
N TYR A 276 14.68 1.70 6.12
CA TYR A 276 15.48 0.62 6.71
C TYR A 276 16.96 0.97 6.82
N TRP A 277 17.50 1.73 5.86
CA TRP A 277 18.91 2.16 5.86
C TRP A 277 19.22 3.20 6.94
N GLU A 278 18.22 3.71 7.66
CA GLU A 278 18.48 4.53 8.86
C GLU A 278 18.93 3.66 10.06
N HIS A 279 18.79 2.34 9.96
CA HIS A 279 19.29 1.38 10.95
C HIS A 279 20.68 0.87 10.54
N PRO A 280 21.69 0.93 11.43
CA PRO A 280 23.08 0.62 11.07
C PRO A 280 23.28 -0.80 10.52
N VAL A 281 22.55 -1.77 11.07
CA VAL A 281 22.63 -3.18 10.62
C VAL A 281 22.01 -3.37 9.23
N TYR A 282 20.94 -2.62 8.90
CA TYR A 282 20.16 -2.84 7.69
C TYR A 282 20.63 -1.98 6.52
N ALA A 283 21.47 -0.97 6.79
CA ALA A 283 22.14 -0.18 5.76
C ALA A 283 23.15 -0.99 4.92
N ASN A 284 23.54 -2.20 5.35
CA ASN A 284 24.43 -3.07 4.60
C ASN A 284 23.76 -3.55 3.29
N PRO A 285 24.37 -3.31 2.11
CA PRO A 285 23.86 -3.79 0.82
C PRO A 285 23.69 -5.32 0.74
N GLU A 286 24.59 -6.09 1.34
CA GLU A 286 24.49 -7.56 1.36
C GLU A 286 23.26 -8.04 2.14
N TRP A 287 22.92 -7.33 3.23
CA TRP A 287 21.71 -7.59 3.99
C TRP A 287 20.47 -7.30 3.15
N ALA A 288 20.45 -6.18 2.43
CA ALA A 288 19.35 -5.80 1.56
C ALA A 288 19.12 -6.82 0.43
N GLU A 289 20.19 -7.26 -0.24
CA GLU A 289 20.13 -8.30 -1.28
C GLU A 289 19.64 -9.64 -0.74
N ALA A 290 20.20 -10.09 0.40
CA ALA A 290 19.80 -11.33 1.03
C ALA A 290 18.33 -11.30 1.49
N MET A 291 17.89 -10.18 2.08
CA MET A 291 16.48 -10.01 2.48
C MET A 291 15.54 -9.98 1.29
N ARG A 292 15.92 -9.30 0.20
CA ARG A 292 15.14 -9.27 -1.04
C ARG A 292 15.02 -10.67 -1.66
N ALA A 293 16.10 -11.46 -1.65
CA ALA A 293 16.08 -12.84 -2.11
C ALA A 293 15.19 -13.74 -1.25
N ASN A 294 15.22 -13.59 0.08
CA ASN A 294 14.46 -14.43 1.01
C ASN A 294 12.95 -14.09 1.05
N LEU A 295 12.60 -12.81 1.01
CA LEU A 295 11.20 -12.35 1.07
C LEU A 295 10.51 -12.35 -0.30
N GLY A 296 11.29 -12.38 -1.39
CA GLY A 296 10.82 -12.09 -2.73
C GLY A 296 10.46 -10.60 -2.90
N GLU A 297 10.19 -10.19 -4.14
CA GLU A 297 9.99 -8.77 -4.48
C GLU A 297 8.82 -8.12 -3.73
N LYS A 298 7.69 -8.84 -3.61
CA LYS A 298 6.52 -8.32 -2.88
C LYS A 298 6.77 -8.21 -1.39
N GLY A 299 7.38 -9.22 -0.79
CA GLY A 299 7.73 -9.19 0.63
C GLY A 299 8.74 -8.08 0.93
N TRP A 300 9.71 -7.86 0.04
CA TRP A 300 10.64 -6.72 0.12
C TRP A 300 9.91 -5.37 0.05
N GLN A 301 9.02 -5.19 -0.92
CA GLN A 301 8.24 -3.96 -1.08
C GLN A 301 7.37 -3.67 0.15
N GLN A 302 6.64 -4.65 0.66
CA GLN A 302 5.77 -4.47 1.81
C GLN A 302 6.55 -4.32 3.12
N GLU A 303 7.47 -5.24 3.42
CA GLU A 303 8.08 -5.36 4.74
C GLU A 303 9.27 -4.41 4.95
N VAL A 304 9.95 -4.04 3.87
CA VAL A 304 11.16 -3.22 3.91
C VAL A 304 10.94 -1.84 3.29
N LEU A 305 10.35 -1.76 2.09
CA LEU A 305 10.07 -0.46 1.44
C LEU A 305 8.78 0.21 1.92
N ARG A 306 7.97 -0.50 2.71
CA ARG A 306 6.73 0.01 3.34
C ARG A 306 5.68 0.39 2.30
N ASP A 307 5.60 -0.36 1.21
CA ASP A 307 4.56 -0.17 0.19
C ASP A 307 3.24 -0.80 0.63
N PHE A 308 2.15 -0.05 0.50
CA PHE A 308 0.80 -0.55 0.67
C PHE A 308 0.42 -1.42 -0.54
N LEU A 309 0.78 -2.71 -0.48
CA LEU A 309 0.43 -3.68 -1.50
C LEU A 309 -0.98 -4.23 -1.24
N GLY A 310 -1.77 -4.51 -2.28
CA GLY A 310 -3.03 -5.25 -2.12
C GLY A 310 -2.79 -6.67 -1.57
N SER A 311 -3.71 -7.20 -0.75
CA SER A 311 -3.59 -8.50 -0.08
C SER A 311 -3.65 -9.73 -1.00
N GLY A 312 -3.76 -9.51 -2.31
CA GLY A 312 -3.61 -10.52 -3.34
C GLY A 312 -2.92 -9.89 -4.54
N ASP A 313 -2.39 -10.71 -5.44
CA ASP A 313 -2.18 -10.23 -6.80
C ASP A 313 -3.49 -9.63 -7.28
N THR A 314 -3.49 -8.30 -7.46
CA THR A 314 -4.51 -7.66 -8.26
C THR A 314 -4.53 -8.40 -9.60
N TYR A 315 -5.72 -8.61 -10.15
CA TYR A 315 -5.85 -9.36 -11.40
C TYR A 315 -5.02 -8.72 -12.54
N ILE A 316 -4.78 -7.41 -12.43
CA ILE A 316 -3.85 -6.65 -13.26
C ILE A 316 -2.64 -6.27 -12.41
N SER A 317 -1.42 -6.25 -12.98
CA SER A 317 -0.23 -5.90 -12.23
C SER A 317 -0.30 -4.50 -11.61
N SER A 318 0.21 -4.37 -10.38
CA SER A 318 0.26 -3.09 -9.65
C SER A 318 0.99 -2.00 -10.41
N THR A 319 2.00 -2.35 -11.21
CA THR A 319 2.74 -1.43 -12.08
C THR A 319 1.82 -0.78 -13.12
N VAL A 320 0.98 -1.57 -13.78
CA VAL A 320 0.03 -1.08 -14.80
C VAL A 320 -1.04 -0.21 -14.12
N ILE A 321 -1.60 -0.67 -13.01
CA ILE A 321 -2.59 0.11 -12.23
C ILE A 321 -1.99 1.47 -11.80
N SER A 322 -0.75 1.48 -11.32
CA SER A 322 -0.05 2.70 -10.91
C SER A 322 0.19 3.66 -12.07
N GLN A 323 0.42 3.16 -13.28
CA GLN A 323 0.54 4.00 -14.48
C GLN A 323 -0.80 4.69 -14.78
N TYR A 324 -1.90 3.94 -14.80
CA TYR A 324 -3.23 4.53 -15.04
C TYR A 324 -3.64 5.49 -13.92
N ASP A 325 -3.39 5.14 -12.65
CA ASP A 325 -3.66 6.02 -11.50
C ASP A 325 -2.95 7.37 -11.65
N ARG A 326 -1.69 7.38 -12.10
CA ARG A 326 -0.98 8.64 -12.38
C ARG A 326 -1.61 9.42 -13.52
N THR A 327 -2.08 8.75 -14.57
CA THR A 327 -2.69 9.43 -15.72
C THR A 327 -4.06 10.01 -15.39
N VAL A 328 -4.85 9.36 -14.53
CA VAL A 328 -6.22 9.82 -14.22
C VAL A 328 -6.29 10.85 -13.10
N ARG A 329 -5.29 10.92 -12.20
CA ARG A 329 -5.27 11.81 -11.02
C ARG A 329 -5.61 13.28 -11.31
N ASN A 330 -5.25 13.79 -12.49
CA ASN A 330 -5.46 15.19 -12.88
C ASN A 330 -6.43 15.33 -14.06
N VAL A 331 -7.22 14.31 -14.35
CA VAL A 331 -8.18 14.30 -15.48
C VAL A 331 -9.57 14.55 -14.93
N ALA A 332 -9.93 15.83 -14.82
CA ALA A 332 -11.29 16.21 -14.47
C ALA A 332 -12.24 15.96 -15.65
N PRO A 333 -13.49 15.53 -15.39
CA PRO A 333 -14.52 15.49 -16.43
C PRO A 333 -14.77 16.92 -16.94
N SER A 334 -14.94 17.07 -18.25
CA SER A 334 -15.31 18.34 -18.87
C SER A 334 -16.73 18.76 -18.52
N ARG A 335 -17.61 17.78 -18.27
CA ARG A 335 -18.97 18.00 -17.81
C ARG A 335 -19.44 16.86 -16.93
N THR A 336 -20.22 17.18 -15.91
CA THR A 336 -20.93 16.22 -15.06
C THR A 336 -22.44 16.42 -15.16
N ALA A 337 -23.21 15.35 -14.96
CA ALA A 337 -24.67 15.40 -15.00
C ALA A 337 -25.30 14.38 -14.03
N PHE A 338 -26.63 14.50 -13.85
CA PHE A 338 -27.43 13.64 -12.97
C PHE A 338 -26.99 13.66 -11.49
N SER A 339 -26.77 14.85 -10.93
CA SER A 339 -26.43 15.06 -9.51
C SER A 339 -27.42 14.41 -8.53
N LYS A 340 -28.69 14.26 -8.92
CA LYS A 340 -29.71 13.56 -8.11
C LYS A 340 -29.42 12.09 -7.86
N TRP A 341 -28.59 11.46 -8.71
CA TRP A 341 -28.23 10.05 -8.62
C TRP A 341 -26.79 9.85 -8.13
N THR A 342 -26.14 10.92 -7.65
CA THR A 342 -24.78 10.81 -7.11
C THR A 342 -24.78 9.92 -5.87
N ASN A 343 -23.87 8.95 -5.84
CA ASN A 343 -23.68 8.08 -4.67
C ASN A 343 -23.29 8.89 -3.43
N GLU A 344 -23.78 8.48 -2.26
CA GLU A 344 -23.32 9.03 -0.98
C GLU A 344 -21.87 8.58 -0.71
N SER A 345 -20.90 9.38 -1.17
CA SER A 345 -19.49 9.20 -0.84
C SER A 345 -19.17 9.79 0.55
N GLN A 346 -18.34 9.09 1.33
CA GLN A 346 -17.73 9.64 2.55
C GLN A 346 -16.59 10.63 2.22
N GLN A 347 -16.05 10.60 1.00
CA GLN A 347 -14.96 11.45 0.52
C GLN A 347 -15.45 12.28 -0.68
N LYS A 348 -15.82 13.54 -0.46
CA LYS A 348 -16.15 14.46 -1.57
C LYS A 348 -14.89 14.76 -2.37
N GLN A 349 -14.84 14.37 -3.64
CA GLN A 349 -13.91 14.97 -4.60
C GLN A 349 -14.45 16.33 -5.07
N ASP A 350 -13.56 17.25 -5.47
CA ASP A 350 -13.94 18.61 -5.88
C ASP A 350 -14.88 18.66 -7.11
N PHE A 351 -14.97 17.56 -7.87
CA PHE A 351 -15.76 17.41 -9.11
C PHE A 351 -16.76 16.24 -9.07
N GLU A 352 -17.12 15.74 -7.87
CA GLU A 352 -18.03 14.60 -7.70
C GLU A 352 -19.53 14.92 -7.89
N ASP A 353 -19.87 16.11 -8.36
CA ASP A 353 -21.25 16.52 -8.62
C ASP A 353 -21.81 15.86 -9.89
N GLY A 354 -22.16 14.57 -9.83
CA GLY A 354 -22.93 13.89 -10.86
C GLY A 354 -22.68 12.39 -10.95
N ALA A 355 -23.73 11.62 -11.27
CA ALA A 355 -23.61 10.21 -11.61
C ALA A 355 -22.98 9.98 -13.00
N LEU A 356 -23.19 10.90 -13.96
CA LEU A 356 -22.54 10.87 -15.27
C LEU A 356 -21.34 11.81 -15.32
N TRP A 357 -20.20 11.29 -15.75
CA TRP A 357 -18.99 12.03 -16.04
C TRP A 357 -18.69 11.95 -17.55
N ILE A 358 -18.48 13.10 -18.18
CA ILE A 358 -18.10 13.20 -19.59
C ILE A 358 -16.71 13.83 -19.64
N TRP A 359 -15.77 13.15 -20.28
CA TRP A 359 -14.43 13.68 -20.56
C TRP A 359 -14.35 14.28 -21.97
N LYS A 360 -14.99 13.63 -22.95
CA LYS A 360 -15.00 14.08 -24.34
C LYS A 360 -16.41 14.06 -24.93
N GLU A 361 -16.77 15.17 -25.58
CA GLU A 361 -18.02 15.29 -26.32
C GLU A 361 -17.99 14.46 -27.62
N PRO A 362 -19.15 13.98 -28.10
CA PRO A 362 -19.23 13.17 -29.30
C PRO A 362 -18.79 13.95 -30.54
N MET A 363 -18.02 13.29 -31.40
CA MET A 363 -17.53 13.83 -32.66
C MET A 363 -18.31 13.22 -33.82
N VAL A 364 -18.71 14.04 -34.78
CA VAL A 364 -19.44 13.57 -35.97
C VAL A 364 -18.57 12.58 -36.75
N GLY A 365 -19.15 11.44 -37.14
CA GLY A 365 -18.46 10.40 -37.90
C GLY A 365 -17.66 9.40 -37.05
N HIS A 366 -17.56 9.61 -35.73
CA HIS A 366 -17.01 8.62 -34.81
C HIS A 366 -18.09 7.63 -34.37
N GLU A 367 -17.70 6.37 -34.19
CA GLU A 367 -18.55 5.33 -33.64
C GLU A 367 -18.25 5.13 -32.15
N TYR A 368 -19.31 4.99 -31.35
CA TYR A 368 -19.20 4.81 -29.91
C TYR A 368 -19.85 3.49 -29.49
N ILE A 369 -19.33 2.90 -28.42
CA ILE A 369 -19.84 1.68 -27.82
C ILE A 369 -20.08 1.93 -26.34
N ILE A 370 -21.27 1.55 -25.86
CA ILE A 370 -21.67 1.61 -24.46
C ILE A 370 -21.69 0.18 -23.92
N GLY A 371 -20.86 -0.14 -22.95
CA GLY A 371 -20.98 -1.37 -22.16
C GLY A 371 -21.71 -1.07 -20.86
N ALA A 372 -22.75 -1.83 -20.52
CA ALA A 372 -23.60 -1.54 -19.36
C ALA A 372 -23.77 -2.76 -18.44
N ASP A 373 -23.42 -2.57 -17.17
CA ASP A 373 -23.71 -3.47 -16.07
C ASP A 373 -24.85 -2.90 -15.20
N CYS A 374 -25.84 -3.74 -14.89
CA CYS A 374 -27.13 -3.30 -14.37
C CYS A 374 -27.37 -3.85 -12.95
N ALA A 375 -27.68 -2.95 -12.01
CA ALA A 375 -28.00 -3.28 -10.63
C ALA A 375 -29.43 -2.81 -10.25
N GLU A 376 -29.92 -3.23 -9.07
CA GLU A 376 -31.31 -2.98 -8.65
C GLU A 376 -31.58 -1.53 -8.20
N GLY A 377 -30.54 -0.77 -7.81
CA GLY A 377 -30.69 0.60 -7.32
C GLY A 377 -31.12 0.71 -5.85
N VAL A 378 -30.67 -0.22 -4.99
CA VAL A 378 -31.08 -0.33 -3.57
C VAL A 378 -30.28 0.57 -2.61
N GLY A 379 -29.32 1.35 -3.10
CA GLY A 379 -28.52 2.28 -2.29
C GLY A 379 -27.32 1.61 -1.60
N LYS A 380 -26.99 2.08 -0.39
CA LYS A 380 -25.66 1.97 0.27
C LYS A 380 -25.01 0.58 0.34
N ASP A 381 -25.81 -0.49 0.34
CA ASP A 381 -25.34 -1.88 0.41
C ASP A 381 -25.51 -2.66 -0.91
N GLY A 382 -25.93 -1.99 -2.00
CA GLY A 382 -26.16 -2.57 -3.31
C GLY A 382 -25.06 -2.28 -4.33
N ASP A 383 -25.03 -3.07 -5.40
CA ASP A 383 -24.18 -2.88 -6.56
C ASP A 383 -24.58 -1.63 -7.36
N ASN A 384 -23.66 -1.11 -8.17
CA ASN A 384 -23.88 0.09 -8.97
C ASN A 384 -24.39 -0.29 -10.35
N SER A 385 -25.38 0.45 -10.84
CA SER A 385 -25.63 0.48 -12.27
C SER A 385 -24.55 1.35 -12.91
N CYS A 386 -23.76 0.75 -13.79
CA CYS A 386 -22.64 1.39 -14.45
C CYS A 386 -22.73 1.22 -15.96
N PHE A 387 -22.39 2.27 -16.70
CA PHE A 387 -22.04 2.10 -18.10
C PHE A 387 -20.79 2.90 -18.47
N GLU A 388 -20.04 2.33 -19.40
CA GLU A 388 -18.79 2.86 -19.92
C GLU A 388 -18.93 3.15 -21.40
N ILE A 389 -18.56 4.36 -21.83
CA ILE A 389 -18.59 4.76 -23.23
C ILE A 389 -17.17 4.84 -23.76
N ILE A 390 -16.88 4.04 -24.79
CA ILE A 390 -15.61 4.06 -25.50
C ILE A 390 -15.82 4.54 -26.94
N ASP A 391 -14.88 5.34 -27.43
CA ASP A 391 -14.73 5.62 -28.85
C ASP A 391 -14.14 4.37 -29.52
N ALA A 392 -14.87 3.78 -30.48
CA ALA A 392 -14.52 2.48 -31.06
C ALA A 392 -13.21 2.51 -31.87
N THR A 393 -12.87 3.69 -32.42
CA THR A 393 -11.68 3.91 -33.24
C THR A 393 -10.45 4.13 -32.36
N SER A 394 -10.53 5.07 -31.41
CA SER A 394 -9.39 5.47 -30.58
C SER A 394 -9.20 4.62 -29.32
N LEU A 395 -10.17 3.78 -28.95
CA LEU A 395 -10.20 3.05 -27.68
C LEU A 395 -10.04 3.95 -26.44
N GLU A 396 -10.55 5.17 -26.52
CA GLU A 396 -10.57 6.09 -25.40
C GLU A 396 -11.93 6.04 -24.69
N GLN A 397 -11.89 5.95 -23.35
CA GLN A 397 -13.06 6.11 -22.49
C GLN A 397 -13.48 7.58 -22.49
N VAL A 398 -14.62 7.89 -23.10
CA VAL A 398 -15.10 9.27 -23.30
C VAL A 398 -16.12 9.73 -22.26
N ALA A 399 -16.86 8.79 -21.66
CA ALA A 399 -17.82 9.05 -20.59
C ALA A 399 -18.11 7.79 -19.76
N GLU A 400 -18.55 7.99 -18.52
CA GLU A 400 -18.89 6.95 -17.55
C GLU A 400 -20.12 7.38 -16.76
N PHE A 401 -21.06 6.48 -16.55
CA PHE A 401 -22.12 6.64 -15.55
C PHE A 401 -21.92 5.63 -14.43
N TYR A 402 -22.07 6.07 -13.18
CA TYR A 402 -21.88 5.22 -12.01
C TYR A 402 -22.86 5.63 -10.90
N SER A 403 -23.79 4.74 -10.54
CA SER A 403 -24.74 5.02 -9.45
C SER A 403 -25.41 3.76 -8.87
N ASN A 404 -25.54 3.69 -7.53
CA ASN A 404 -26.32 2.68 -6.82
C ASN A 404 -27.75 3.10 -6.45
N LEU A 405 -28.18 4.31 -6.85
CA LEU A 405 -29.50 4.88 -6.52
C LEU A 405 -30.51 4.78 -7.69
N VAL A 406 -30.02 4.61 -8.91
CA VAL A 406 -30.85 4.67 -10.11
C VAL A 406 -31.66 3.38 -10.30
N PRO A 407 -33.00 3.47 -10.45
CA PRO A 407 -33.80 2.30 -10.78
C PRO A 407 -33.59 1.81 -12.23
N PRO A 408 -33.71 0.51 -12.53
CA PRO A 408 -33.42 -0.06 -13.86
C PRO A 408 -34.17 0.59 -15.03
N ASN A 409 -35.44 0.98 -14.84
CA ASN A 409 -36.24 1.65 -15.86
C ASN A 409 -35.71 3.07 -16.17
N VAL A 410 -35.26 3.81 -15.16
CA VAL A 410 -34.63 5.12 -15.34
C VAL A 410 -33.25 4.96 -15.96
N PHE A 411 -32.50 3.94 -15.57
CA PHE A 411 -31.20 3.62 -16.14
C PHE A 411 -31.31 3.34 -17.65
N ALA A 412 -32.32 2.58 -18.08
CA ALA A 412 -32.62 2.36 -19.50
C ALA A 412 -32.88 3.68 -20.25
N GLN A 413 -33.65 4.60 -19.66
CA GLN A 413 -33.92 5.92 -20.27
C GLN A 413 -32.64 6.76 -20.42
N ILE A 414 -31.75 6.70 -19.42
CA ILE A 414 -30.46 7.39 -19.48
C ILE A 414 -29.60 6.80 -20.60
N ILE A 415 -29.48 5.46 -20.68
CA ILE A 415 -28.74 4.79 -21.74
C ILE A 415 -29.29 5.15 -23.12
N ASN A 416 -30.62 5.19 -23.30
CA ASN A 416 -31.23 5.57 -24.56
C ASN A 416 -30.83 6.99 -25.00
N GLN A 417 -30.97 7.97 -24.11
CA GLN A 417 -30.64 9.37 -24.43
C GLN A 417 -29.14 9.57 -24.68
N ILE A 418 -28.30 8.94 -23.86
CA ILE A 418 -26.85 9.02 -24.01
C ILE A 418 -26.37 8.26 -25.25
N GLY A 419 -26.98 7.12 -25.57
CA GLY A 419 -26.73 6.37 -26.79
C GLY A 419 -27.00 7.22 -28.04
N ILE A 420 -28.16 7.87 -28.11
CA ILE A 420 -28.48 8.81 -29.20
C ILE A 420 -27.48 9.97 -29.24
N TYR A 421 -27.13 10.53 -28.08
CA TYR A 421 -26.19 11.64 -27.98
C TYR A 421 -24.80 11.29 -28.53
N TYR A 422 -24.30 10.08 -28.27
CA TYR A 422 -23.04 9.56 -28.82
C TYR A 422 -23.24 8.84 -30.17
N ASN A 423 -23.88 9.53 -31.12
CA ASN A 423 -24.08 9.06 -32.50
C ASN A 423 -24.81 7.71 -32.62
N THR A 424 -25.85 7.49 -31.82
CA THR A 424 -26.56 6.20 -31.76
C THR A 424 -25.58 5.06 -31.44
N ALA A 425 -24.86 5.22 -30.33
CA ALA A 425 -23.83 4.30 -29.87
C ALA A 425 -24.35 2.87 -29.77
N THR A 426 -23.49 1.90 -30.04
CA THR A 426 -23.88 0.50 -29.86
C THR A 426 -23.93 0.14 -28.40
N VAL A 427 -25.07 -0.35 -27.92
CA VAL A 427 -25.29 -0.67 -26.51
C VAL A 427 -25.15 -2.16 -26.26
N ALA A 428 -24.23 -2.53 -25.38
CA ALA A 428 -23.94 -3.88 -24.93
C ALA A 428 -24.30 -4.02 -23.44
N VAL A 429 -25.51 -4.51 -23.17
CA VAL A 429 -26.00 -4.73 -21.80
C VAL A 429 -25.72 -6.16 -21.36
N GLU A 430 -25.28 -6.36 -20.11
CA GLU A 430 -25.26 -7.70 -19.51
C GLU A 430 -26.69 -8.27 -19.44
N ASN A 431 -26.92 -9.40 -20.10
CA ASN A 431 -28.20 -10.10 -20.08
C ASN A 431 -28.30 -11.03 -18.87
N ASN A 432 -28.51 -10.40 -17.70
CA ASN A 432 -28.90 -11.04 -16.44
C ASN A 432 -30.38 -10.70 -16.10
N ALA A 433 -30.84 -10.98 -14.88
CA ALA A 433 -32.25 -10.74 -14.51
C ALA A 433 -32.63 -9.24 -14.62
N ILE A 434 -31.79 -8.35 -14.12
CA ILE A 434 -32.03 -6.89 -14.09
C ILE A 434 -31.75 -6.28 -15.47
N GLY A 435 -30.62 -6.67 -16.09
CA GLY A 435 -30.25 -6.22 -17.42
C GLY A 435 -31.25 -6.67 -18.50
N GLY A 436 -31.92 -7.82 -18.32
CA GLY A 436 -33.04 -8.23 -19.16
C GLY A 436 -34.22 -7.24 -19.13
N ALA A 437 -34.51 -6.65 -17.97
CA ALA A 437 -35.53 -5.59 -17.86
C ALA A 437 -35.09 -4.30 -18.58
N VAL A 438 -33.81 -3.93 -18.44
CA VAL A 438 -33.22 -2.78 -19.15
C VAL A 438 -33.27 -2.98 -20.67
N ILE A 439 -32.89 -4.15 -21.16
CA ILE A 439 -32.96 -4.54 -22.58
C ILE A 439 -34.38 -4.47 -23.11
N ASN A 440 -35.35 -5.02 -22.37
CA ASN A 440 -36.76 -4.97 -22.78
C ASN A 440 -37.26 -3.53 -22.88
N CYS A 441 -36.89 -2.67 -21.93
CA CYS A 441 -37.26 -1.26 -21.97
C CYS A 441 -36.61 -0.53 -23.15
N LEU A 442 -35.31 -0.75 -23.39
CA LEU A 442 -34.59 -0.18 -24.53
C LEU A 442 -35.19 -0.62 -25.87
N SER A 443 -35.44 -1.92 -26.03
CA SER A 443 -35.90 -2.50 -27.30
C SER A 443 -37.38 -2.25 -27.57
N ASN A 444 -38.25 -2.54 -26.60
CA ASN A 444 -39.71 -2.58 -26.83
C ASN A 444 -40.40 -1.27 -26.47
N ASP A 445 -39.99 -0.61 -25.38
CA ASP A 445 -40.66 0.62 -24.91
C ASP A 445 -40.09 1.87 -25.60
N MET A 446 -38.78 1.90 -25.82
CA MET A 446 -38.07 3.06 -26.37
C MET A 446 -37.66 2.92 -27.84
N GLY A 447 -37.65 1.69 -28.38
CA GLY A 447 -37.29 1.43 -29.78
C GLY A 447 -35.83 1.76 -30.13
N TYR A 448 -34.90 1.58 -29.19
CA TYR A 448 -33.47 1.80 -29.46
C TYR A 448 -32.93 0.76 -30.43
N GLU A 449 -32.45 1.20 -31.60
CA GLU A 449 -32.11 0.29 -32.71
C GLU A 449 -30.74 -0.38 -32.55
N ALA A 450 -29.77 0.29 -31.90
CA ALA A 450 -28.38 -0.12 -31.87
C ALA A 450 -28.01 -0.97 -30.63
N ILE A 451 -28.85 -1.94 -30.26
CA ILE A 451 -28.53 -2.90 -29.19
C ILE A 451 -27.71 -4.06 -29.77
N TYR A 452 -26.64 -4.47 -29.10
CA TYR A 452 -25.82 -5.60 -29.53
C TYR A 452 -26.58 -6.94 -29.42
N TYR A 453 -26.40 -7.80 -30.42
CA TYR A 453 -27.00 -9.14 -30.51
C TYR A 453 -25.93 -10.23 -30.41
N GLU A 454 -26.04 -11.09 -29.40
CA GLU A 454 -25.19 -12.28 -29.30
C GLU A 454 -25.70 -13.36 -30.28
N ALA A 455 -24.89 -13.70 -31.29
CA ALA A 455 -25.22 -14.70 -32.29
C ALA A 455 -25.11 -16.12 -31.70
N ARG A 456 -26.20 -16.91 -31.77
CA ARG A 456 -26.18 -18.35 -31.45
C ARG A 456 -26.74 -19.17 -32.61
N LYS A 457 -26.36 -20.46 -32.66
CA LYS A 457 -26.75 -21.42 -33.71
C LYS A 457 -28.26 -21.54 -33.97
N THR A 458 -29.12 -21.15 -33.03
CA THR A 458 -30.58 -21.36 -33.11
C THR A 458 -31.45 -20.14 -32.77
N SER A 459 -30.91 -19.06 -32.19
CA SER A 459 -31.63 -17.78 -31.99
C SER A 459 -30.65 -16.67 -31.56
N SER A 460 -30.81 -15.47 -32.11
CA SER A 460 -30.10 -14.28 -31.63
C SER A 460 -30.77 -13.75 -30.35
N ARG A 461 -29.98 -13.39 -29.34
CA ARG A 461 -30.49 -12.76 -28.12
C ARG A 461 -29.87 -11.36 -27.97
N LEU A 462 -30.68 -10.42 -27.49
CA LEU A 462 -30.24 -9.08 -27.16
C LEU A 462 -29.33 -9.11 -25.92
N GLY A 463 -28.27 -8.31 -25.93
CA GLY A 463 -27.29 -8.23 -24.86
C GLY A 463 -26.34 -9.44 -24.80
N ILE A 464 -25.44 -9.41 -23.82
CA ILE A 464 -24.38 -10.41 -23.63
C ILE A 464 -24.68 -11.22 -22.38
N LYS A 465 -24.81 -12.55 -22.51
CA LYS A 465 -24.98 -13.39 -21.33
C LYS A 465 -23.63 -13.72 -20.72
N VAL A 466 -23.25 -13.05 -19.64
CA VAL A 466 -22.02 -13.34 -18.90
C VAL A 466 -22.19 -14.62 -18.07
N GLY A 467 -21.26 -15.55 -18.21
CA GLY A 467 -21.23 -16.82 -17.50
C GLY A 467 -19.80 -17.32 -17.30
N PRO A 468 -19.62 -18.48 -16.62
CA PRO A 468 -18.29 -18.99 -16.28
C PRO A 468 -17.36 -19.22 -17.47
N SER A 469 -17.91 -19.44 -18.67
CA SER A 469 -17.15 -19.73 -19.89
C SER A 469 -16.64 -18.49 -20.62
N ASN A 470 -17.41 -17.39 -20.66
CA ASN A 470 -17.03 -16.17 -21.39
C ASN A 470 -16.52 -15.05 -20.47
N ARG A 471 -16.83 -15.06 -19.17
CA ARG A 471 -16.29 -14.08 -18.21
C ARG A 471 -14.75 -14.01 -18.24
N PRO A 472 -13.99 -15.13 -18.26
CA PRO A 472 -12.53 -15.06 -18.39
C PRO A 472 -12.06 -14.39 -19.70
N ILE A 473 -12.78 -14.60 -20.80
CA ILE A 473 -12.46 -14.03 -22.12
C ILE A 473 -12.67 -12.51 -22.12
N LEU A 474 -13.77 -12.05 -21.51
CA LEU A 474 -14.07 -10.63 -21.33
C LEU A 474 -12.95 -9.93 -20.53
N LEU A 475 -12.54 -10.56 -19.43
CA LEU A 475 -11.49 -10.04 -18.55
C LEU A 475 -10.11 -10.06 -19.22
N GLU A 476 -9.79 -11.09 -20.00
CA GLU A 476 -8.53 -11.19 -20.73
C GLU A 476 -8.42 -10.11 -21.82
N SER A 477 -9.52 -9.82 -22.54
CA SER A 477 -9.55 -8.72 -23.53
C SER A 477 -9.20 -7.40 -22.85
N MET A 478 -9.86 -7.06 -21.73
CA MET A 478 -9.55 -5.86 -20.96
C MET A 478 -8.11 -5.85 -20.45
N GLN A 479 -7.64 -6.95 -19.85
CA GLN A 479 -6.29 -7.07 -19.31
C GLN A 479 -5.23 -6.82 -20.39
N SER A 480 -5.38 -7.43 -21.56
CA SER A 480 -4.47 -7.24 -22.70
C SER A 480 -4.40 -5.78 -23.15
N ARG A 481 -5.54 -5.09 -23.26
CA ARG A 481 -5.58 -3.67 -23.63
C ARG A 481 -4.93 -2.76 -22.60
N LEU A 482 -5.16 -3.04 -21.32
CA LEU A 482 -4.57 -2.27 -20.22
C LEU A 482 -3.04 -2.46 -20.18
N MET A 483 -2.53 -3.69 -20.32
CA MET A 483 -1.08 -3.97 -20.31
C MET A 483 -0.34 -3.41 -21.53
N THR A 484 -0.98 -3.44 -22.70
CA THR A 484 -0.40 -2.88 -23.93
C THR A 484 -0.44 -1.36 -23.96
N GLY A 485 -1.30 -0.73 -23.16
CA GLY A 485 -1.57 0.72 -23.20
C GLY A 485 -2.45 1.12 -24.39
N ALA A 486 -3.17 0.16 -24.98
CA ALA A 486 -3.99 0.38 -26.16
C ALA A 486 -5.33 1.06 -25.84
N VAL A 487 -5.83 0.93 -24.61
CA VAL A 487 -7.04 1.61 -24.14
C VAL A 487 -6.64 2.81 -23.28
N ARG A 488 -7.25 3.96 -23.54
CA ARG A 488 -7.06 5.16 -22.71
C ARG A 488 -8.20 5.28 -21.71
N ILE A 489 -7.86 5.23 -20.43
CA ILE A 489 -8.79 5.35 -19.30
C ILE A 489 -8.71 6.77 -18.73
N ASN A 490 -9.88 7.37 -18.51
CA ASN A 490 -10.03 8.70 -17.91
C ASN A 490 -10.74 8.64 -16.53
N SER A 491 -11.44 7.54 -16.22
CA SER A 491 -12.17 7.36 -14.96
C SER A 491 -11.27 7.01 -13.78
N GLN A 492 -11.32 7.84 -12.75
CA GLN A 492 -10.74 7.51 -11.43
C GLN A 492 -11.55 6.44 -10.69
N ARG A 493 -12.88 6.35 -10.93
CA ARG A 493 -13.76 5.36 -10.28
C ARG A 493 -13.37 3.94 -10.71
N LEU A 494 -13.25 3.73 -12.02
CA LEU A 494 -12.77 2.48 -12.62
C LEU A 494 -11.38 2.09 -12.09
N VAL A 495 -10.43 3.03 -12.04
CA VAL A 495 -9.07 2.74 -11.53
C VAL A 495 -9.08 2.35 -10.07
N ASN A 496 -9.99 2.91 -9.26
CA ASN A 496 -10.14 2.52 -7.87
C ASN A 496 -10.72 1.11 -7.71
N GLU A 497 -11.67 0.71 -8.57
CA GLU A 497 -12.13 -0.70 -8.60
C GLU A 497 -10.98 -1.64 -8.97
N LEU A 498 -10.16 -1.29 -9.99
CA LEU A 498 -9.02 -2.09 -10.44
C LEU A 498 -8.01 -2.37 -9.32
N LYS A 499 -7.77 -1.40 -8.40
CA LYS A 499 -6.91 -1.58 -7.22
C LYS A 499 -7.39 -2.66 -6.26
N THR A 500 -8.71 -2.93 -6.27
CA THR A 500 -9.37 -3.86 -5.36
C THR A 500 -9.86 -5.14 -6.03
N PHE A 501 -9.55 -5.31 -7.32
CA PHE A 501 -9.97 -6.45 -8.12
C PHE A 501 -8.89 -7.56 -8.11
N ILE A 502 -9.22 -8.71 -7.52
CA ILE A 502 -8.26 -9.78 -7.23
C ILE A 502 -8.68 -11.11 -7.86
N TYR A 503 -7.73 -12.03 -8.04
CA TYR A 503 -8.06 -13.41 -8.35
C TYR A 503 -8.37 -14.19 -7.07
N SER A 504 -9.62 -14.63 -6.89
CA SER A 504 -10.07 -15.41 -5.73
C SER A 504 -9.68 -16.88 -5.90
N PRO A 505 -8.70 -17.42 -5.13
CA PRO A 505 -8.26 -18.82 -5.30
C PRO A 505 -9.35 -19.82 -4.90
N GLN A 506 -10.22 -19.45 -3.95
CA GLN A 506 -11.33 -20.27 -3.47
C GLN A 506 -12.40 -20.46 -4.55
N LYS A 507 -12.78 -19.37 -5.24
CA LYS A 507 -13.81 -19.39 -6.28
C LYS A 507 -13.24 -19.60 -7.69
N LYS A 508 -11.91 -19.64 -7.83
CA LYS A 508 -11.18 -19.75 -9.11
C LYS A 508 -11.66 -18.73 -10.15
N ARG A 509 -11.91 -17.49 -9.73
CA ARG A 509 -12.39 -16.40 -10.59
C ARG A 509 -11.85 -15.04 -10.12
N ALA A 510 -11.74 -14.09 -11.03
CA ALA A 510 -11.47 -12.70 -10.67
C ALA A 510 -12.74 -12.00 -10.17
N GLU A 511 -12.63 -11.34 -9.02
CA GLU A 511 -13.71 -10.62 -8.34
C GLU A 511 -13.14 -9.48 -7.48
N ALA A 512 -13.96 -8.48 -7.17
CA ALA A 512 -13.62 -7.49 -6.17
C ALA A 512 -13.44 -8.13 -4.78
N ILE A 513 -12.56 -7.56 -3.96
CA ILE A 513 -12.48 -7.95 -2.54
C ILE A 513 -13.82 -7.71 -1.84
N LYS A 514 -14.04 -8.42 -0.73
CA LYS A 514 -15.29 -8.30 0.04
C LYS A 514 -15.56 -6.84 0.43
N GLY A 515 -16.74 -6.33 0.06
CA GLY A 515 -17.17 -4.95 0.36
C GLY A 515 -16.69 -3.89 -0.63
N LYS A 516 -16.13 -4.29 -1.78
CA LYS A 516 -15.80 -3.41 -2.92
C LYS A 516 -16.57 -3.88 -4.17
N HIS A 517 -16.62 -3.02 -5.19
CA HIS A 517 -17.40 -3.22 -6.41
C HIS A 517 -16.52 -3.53 -7.63
N ASP A 518 -17.09 -4.20 -8.64
CA ASP A 518 -16.49 -4.48 -9.95
C ASP A 518 -17.36 -4.03 -11.15
N ASP A 519 -18.36 -3.19 -10.90
CA ASP A 519 -19.39 -2.80 -11.87
C ASP A 519 -18.80 -2.04 -13.08
N ALA A 520 -17.87 -1.10 -12.84
CA ALA A 520 -17.23 -0.34 -13.92
C ALA A 520 -16.26 -1.21 -14.72
N ILE A 521 -15.54 -2.13 -14.05
CA ILE A 521 -14.68 -3.12 -14.70
C ILE A 521 -15.51 -3.98 -15.67
N MET A 522 -16.65 -4.48 -15.20
CA MET A 522 -17.54 -5.33 -15.99
C MET A 522 -18.17 -4.56 -17.17
N ALA A 523 -18.63 -3.33 -16.95
CA ALA A 523 -19.13 -2.46 -18.00
C ALA A 523 -18.06 -2.21 -19.10
N LEU A 524 -16.82 -1.90 -18.74
CA LEU A 524 -15.72 -1.72 -19.70
C LEU A 524 -15.42 -3.01 -20.47
N CYS A 525 -15.41 -4.16 -19.79
CA CYS A 525 -15.22 -5.46 -20.40
C CYS A 525 -16.25 -5.74 -21.51
N LEU A 526 -17.53 -5.41 -21.29
CA LEU A 526 -18.59 -5.58 -22.29
C LEU A 526 -18.35 -4.69 -23.52
N ALA A 527 -17.99 -3.43 -23.32
CA ALA A 527 -17.72 -2.49 -24.40
C ALA A 527 -16.54 -2.95 -25.29
N LEU A 528 -15.43 -3.35 -24.65
CA LEU A 528 -14.23 -3.83 -25.34
C LEU A 528 -14.48 -5.14 -26.10
N TYR A 529 -15.30 -6.04 -25.54
CA TYR A 529 -15.65 -7.29 -26.20
C TYR A 529 -16.40 -7.07 -27.52
N VAL A 530 -17.42 -6.20 -27.50
CA VAL A 530 -18.18 -5.87 -28.73
C VAL A 530 -17.29 -5.22 -29.79
N ARG A 531 -16.37 -4.35 -29.36
CA ARG A 531 -15.38 -3.74 -30.26
C ARG A 531 -14.50 -4.80 -30.92
N ASP A 532 -13.98 -5.75 -30.15
CA ASP A 532 -13.07 -6.79 -30.65
C ASP A 532 -13.80 -7.77 -31.59
N GLU A 533 -15.06 -8.12 -31.32
CA GLU A 533 -15.85 -8.96 -32.24
C GLU A 533 -16.11 -8.28 -33.59
N ARG A 534 -16.46 -6.98 -33.59
CA ARG A 534 -16.67 -6.22 -34.83
C ARG A 534 -15.45 -6.23 -35.74
N THR A 535 -14.27 -6.10 -35.14
CA THR A 535 -13.00 -6.10 -35.87
C THR A 535 -12.70 -7.47 -36.50
N ARG A 536 -13.12 -8.58 -35.88
CA ARG A 536 -12.93 -9.94 -36.41
C ARG A 536 -13.84 -10.28 -37.60
N GLY A 537 -14.95 -9.56 -37.78
CA GLY A 537 -15.94 -9.81 -38.84
C GLY A 537 -15.62 -9.15 -40.20
N MET A 538 -14.57 -8.34 -40.32
CA MET A 538 -14.19 -7.68 -41.57
C MET A 538 -13.38 -8.62 -42.49
N PRO A 539 -13.77 -8.80 -43.77
CA PRO A 539 -12.93 -9.47 -44.76
C PRO A 539 -11.62 -8.69 -44.93
N VAL A 540 -10.49 -9.41 -44.91
CA VAL A 540 -9.18 -8.82 -45.21
C VAL A 540 -9.12 -8.52 -46.72
N SER A 541 -9.59 -7.34 -47.14
CA SER A 541 -9.35 -6.80 -48.48
C SER A 541 -8.71 -5.42 -48.40
N SER A 542 -7.55 -5.31 -49.05
CA SER A 542 -6.81 -4.12 -49.51
C SER A 542 -7.17 -2.74 -48.92
N ASP A 543 -6.15 -2.11 -48.34
CA ASP A 543 -6.08 -0.77 -47.74
C ASP A 543 -6.43 -0.67 -46.24
N MET A 544 -5.82 -1.54 -45.44
CA MET A 544 -5.61 -1.25 -44.02
C MET A 544 -4.47 -0.24 -43.89
N SER A 545 -4.82 1.04 -43.78
CA SER A 545 -3.92 2.04 -43.22
C SER A 545 -3.77 1.76 -41.73
N ASP A 546 -2.60 1.28 -41.33
CA ASP A 546 -2.03 1.33 -39.97
C ASP A 546 -2.95 1.01 -38.75
N THR A 547 -3.94 0.13 -38.91
CA THR A 547 -4.82 -0.36 -37.83
C THR A 547 -4.30 -1.63 -37.15
N GLY A 548 -3.09 -2.07 -37.49
CA GLY A 548 -2.40 -3.14 -36.77
C GLY A 548 -2.05 -2.67 -35.36
N ILE A 549 -2.53 -3.39 -34.34
CA ILE A 549 -2.05 -3.20 -32.96
C ILE A 549 -0.51 -3.27 -33.01
N PRO A 550 0.22 -2.22 -32.61
CA PRO A 550 1.65 -2.34 -32.45
C PRO A 550 1.88 -3.31 -31.29
N LEU A 551 2.14 -4.58 -31.61
CA LEU A 551 2.78 -5.48 -30.66
C LEU A 551 4.01 -4.72 -30.15
N LYS A 552 4.12 -4.51 -28.83
CA LYS A 552 5.37 -4.02 -28.26
C LYS A 552 6.46 -4.91 -28.83
N LYS A 553 7.38 -4.32 -29.59
CA LYS A 553 8.47 -5.07 -30.24
C LYS A 553 9.29 -5.87 -29.21
N SER A 554 9.36 -5.40 -27.96
CA SER A 554 10.17 -6.00 -26.88
C SER A 554 9.86 -7.48 -26.58
N PRO A 555 8.63 -7.92 -26.20
CA PRO A 555 8.43 -9.33 -25.87
C PRO A 555 8.55 -10.26 -27.09
N TYR A 556 8.15 -9.80 -28.27
CA TYR A 556 8.22 -10.60 -29.49
C TYR A 556 9.67 -10.78 -29.95
N ASP A 557 10.48 -9.72 -29.86
CA ASP A 557 11.91 -9.76 -30.17
C ASP A 557 12.69 -10.50 -29.08
N GLU A 558 12.29 -10.45 -27.81
CA GLU A 558 12.86 -11.24 -26.71
C GLU A 558 12.55 -12.74 -26.86
N ILE A 559 11.30 -13.11 -27.14
CA ILE A 559 10.91 -14.50 -27.43
C ILE A 559 11.64 -15.00 -28.68
N LYS A 560 11.70 -14.18 -29.74
CA LYS A 560 12.44 -14.53 -30.96
C LYS A 560 13.93 -14.70 -30.66
N LYS A 561 14.51 -13.86 -29.80
CA LYS A 561 15.90 -13.94 -29.38
C LYS A 561 16.17 -15.17 -28.51
N GLU A 562 15.29 -15.51 -27.57
CA GLU A 562 15.39 -16.74 -26.77
C GLU A 562 15.26 -18.00 -27.63
N ILE A 563 14.32 -18.02 -28.59
CA ILE A 563 14.19 -19.13 -29.56
C ILE A 563 15.44 -19.24 -30.43
N MET A 564 16.06 -18.11 -30.79
CA MET A 564 17.28 -18.08 -31.59
C MET A 564 18.56 -18.31 -30.77
N GLU A 565 18.55 -18.11 -29.46
CA GLU A 565 19.65 -18.41 -28.56
C GLU A 565 19.77 -19.94 -28.36
N GLY A 566 20.60 -20.56 -29.21
CA GLY A 566 20.86 -22.01 -29.19
C GLY A 566 20.25 -22.79 -30.36
N GLY A 567 19.47 -22.12 -31.21
CA GLY A 567 19.01 -22.66 -32.49
C GLY A 567 20.16 -22.90 -33.47
N ALA A 568 19.95 -23.82 -34.42
CA ALA A 568 20.95 -24.12 -35.46
C ALA A 568 21.24 -22.86 -36.30
N THR A 569 22.52 -22.57 -36.54
CA THR A 569 22.91 -21.42 -37.37
C THR A 569 22.41 -21.64 -38.79
N GLY A 570 21.56 -20.73 -39.30
CA GLY A 570 21.09 -20.73 -40.69
C GLY A 570 19.62 -21.07 -40.93
N TRP A 571 18.79 -21.26 -39.88
CA TRP A 571 17.38 -21.65 -40.09
C TRP A 571 16.50 -20.56 -40.74
N LEU A 572 16.92 -19.29 -40.68
CA LEU A 572 16.22 -18.16 -41.29
C LEU A 572 17.21 -17.16 -41.90
N ASP A 573 17.99 -17.58 -42.89
CA ASP A 573 18.61 -16.61 -43.81
C ASP A 573 17.58 -16.23 -44.89
N ALA A 574 16.72 -15.27 -44.56
CA ALA A 574 15.84 -14.63 -45.52
C ALA A 574 16.66 -13.68 -46.41
N ARG A 575 17.32 -14.24 -47.42
CA ARG A 575 17.72 -13.48 -48.62
C ARG A 575 17.00 -14.04 -49.84
N GLY A 576 15.72 -13.70 -49.95
CA GLY A 576 14.98 -13.63 -51.22
C GLY A 576 13.94 -14.74 -51.45
N GLY A 577 12.69 -14.32 -51.67
CA GLY A 577 11.66 -15.08 -52.39
C GLY A 577 10.71 -15.94 -51.52
N ASP A 578 9.40 -15.76 -51.75
CA ASP A 578 8.25 -16.43 -51.10
C ASP A 578 8.15 -17.95 -51.35
N THR A 579 9.17 -18.71 -50.96
CA THR A 579 9.10 -20.18 -50.95
C THR A 579 9.84 -20.73 -49.74
N PHE A 580 9.10 -21.34 -48.80
CA PHE A 580 9.66 -22.17 -47.74
C PHE A 580 10.23 -23.45 -48.35
N SER A 581 11.56 -23.59 -48.38
CA SER A 581 12.23 -24.86 -48.62
C SER A 581 12.92 -25.32 -47.33
N ILE A 582 12.60 -26.54 -46.89
CA ILE A 582 13.32 -27.21 -45.81
C ILE A 582 14.60 -27.77 -46.43
N GLY A 583 15.74 -27.15 -46.15
CA GLY A 583 17.03 -27.69 -46.56
C GLY A 583 17.35 -28.96 -45.78
N GLU A 584 17.51 -30.09 -46.48
CA GLU A 584 18.12 -31.30 -45.91
C GLU A 584 19.63 -31.09 -45.83
N GLY A 585 20.13 -30.82 -44.62
CA GLY A 585 21.55 -30.73 -44.32
C GLY A 585 21.80 -30.49 -42.82
N ASP A 586 22.81 -31.15 -42.27
CA ASP A 586 23.25 -31.01 -40.87
C ASP A 586 23.65 -29.55 -40.61
N MET A 587 22.83 -28.84 -39.82
CA MET A 587 23.12 -27.47 -39.42
C MET A 587 23.85 -27.45 -38.08
N PRO A 588 25.04 -26.82 -38.00
CA PRO A 588 25.85 -26.84 -36.79
C PRO A 588 25.17 -26.07 -35.65
N ARG A 589 25.22 -26.61 -34.43
CA ARG A 589 24.77 -25.95 -33.19
C ARG A 589 25.94 -25.58 -32.30
N LYS A 590 25.72 -24.59 -31.43
CA LYS A 590 26.77 -23.98 -30.58
C LYS A 590 27.46 -24.94 -29.60
N ASN A 591 26.98 -26.19 -29.45
CA ASN A 591 27.55 -27.21 -28.56
C ASN A 591 27.57 -28.63 -29.18
N ASP A 592 27.59 -28.77 -30.51
CA ASP A 592 27.54 -30.11 -31.16
C ASP A 592 28.65 -31.06 -30.72
N ALA A 593 29.82 -30.54 -30.35
CA ALA A 593 30.92 -31.35 -29.83
C ALA A 593 30.57 -32.03 -28.49
N ILE A 594 29.87 -31.31 -27.61
CA ILE A 594 29.44 -31.83 -26.30
C ILE A 594 28.28 -32.81 -26.47
N LEU A 595 27.32 -32.52 -27.36
CA LEU A 595 26.17 -33.41 -27.60
C LEU A 595 26.59 -34.76 -28.19
N LYS A 596 27.59 -34.76 -29.11
CA LYS A 596 28.19 -36.00 -29.63
C LYS A 596 28.91 -36.83 -28.57
N GLU A 597 29.50 -36.18 -27.57
CA GLU A 597 30.17 -36.85 -26.45
C GLU A 597 29.18 -37.61 -25.55
N PHE A 598 27.92 -37.17 -25.51
CA PHE A 598 26.81 -37.83 -24.79
C PHE A 598 25.93 -38.71 -25.68
N GLY A 599 26.29 -38.92 -26.96
CA GLY A 599 25.60 -39.82 -27.87
C GLY A 599 24.24 -39.32 -28.39
N TRP A 600 24.02 -38.01 -28.40
CA TRP A 600 22.82 -37.36 -28.96
C TRP A 600 23.01 -36.93 -30.41
#